data_AF-A0A1I5YWM0-F1
#
_entry.id   AF-A0A1I5YWM0-F1
#
_cell.length_a   1.000
_cell.length_b   1.000
_cell.length_c   1.000
_cell.angle_alpha   90.00
_cell.angle_beta   90.00
_cell.angle_gamma   90.00
#
_symmetry.space_group_name_H-M   'P 1'
#
loop_
_entity.id
_entity.type
_entity.pdbx_description
1 polymer ?
#
loop_
_entity_poly.entity_id
_entity_poly.type
_entity_poly.pdbx_seq_one_letter_code
_entity_poly.pdbx_strand_id
1 'polypeptide(L)'
;MVDLTRELGLAQSTVSKHLGCLRGCKLVDYRAEGRQSFYFIATPELLNLLRSAERLLAATDQAVALCPTYGIDGGEDVGACANGAEVRA
;
A
#
# COMPACT_ATOMS: atom_id res chain seq x y z
N MET A 1 11.88 -0.39 11.82
CA MET A 1 10.69 0.50 11.85
C MET A 1 11.04 1.91 11.45
N VAL A 2 12.12 2.50 11.99
CA VAL A 2 12.62 3.83 11.59
C VAL A 2 12.76 3.93 10.07
N ASP A 3 13.28 2.89 9.42
CA ASP A 3 13.40 2.86 7.95
C ASP A 3 12.03 2.91 7.24
N LEU A 4 11.02 2.17 7.72
CA LEU A 4 9.66 2.21 7.16
C LEU A 4 8.98 3.55 7.35
N THR A 5 9.13 4.16 8.54
CA THR A 5 8.61 5.50 8.84
C THR A 5 9.24 6.55 7.92
N ARG A 6 10.54 6.42 7.63
CA ARG A 6 11.24 7.29 6.68
C ARG A 6 10.75 7.08 5.25
N GLU A 7 10.64 5.82 4.80
CA GLU A 7 10.30 5.50 3.40
C GLU A 7 8.85 5.86 3.06
N LEU A 8 7.93 5.64 4.00
CA LEU A 8 6.50 5.89 3.81
C LEU A 8 6.12 7.35 4.13
N GLY A 9 7.01 8.13 4.75
CA GLY A 9 6.71 9.49 5.21
C GLY A 9 5.62 9.58 6.30
N LEU A 10 5.19 8.44 6.85
CA LEU A 10 4.12 8.37 7.86
C LEU A 10 4.69 8.42 9.27
N ALA A 11 3.91 8.97 10.21
CA ALA A 11 4.27 8.96 11.64
C ALA A 11 4.47 7.53 12.17
N GLN A 12 5.42 7.37 13.10
CA GLN A 12 5.76 6.07 13.70
C GLN A 12 4.55 5.37 14.33
N SER A 13 3.67 6.11 15.01
CA SER A 13 2.44 5.58 15.62
C SER A 13 1.50 4.97 14.57
N THR A 14 1.35 5.65 13.43
CA THR A 14 0.55 5.19 12.30
C THR A 14 1.14 3.92 11.70
N VAL A 15 2.46 3.88 11.45
CA VAL A 15 3.14 2.68 10.92
C VAL A 15 2.99 1.50 11.89
N SER A 16 3.11 1.74 13.21
CA SER A 16 2.93 0.70 14.23
C SER A 16 1.56 0.06 14.16
N LYS A 17 0.51 0.90 14.08
CA LYS A 17 -0.88 0.46 14.05
C LYS A 17 -1.18 -0.38 12.81
N HIS A 18 -0.71 0.06 11.64
CA HIS A 18 -0.88 -0.67 10.39
C HIS A 18 -0.14 -2.01 10.40
N LEU A 19 1.11 -2.04 10.86
CA LEU A 19 1.84 -3.31 11.01
C LEU A 19 1.15 -4.26 11.98
N GLY A 20 0.59 -3.76 13.08
CA GLY A 20 -0.22 -4.55 14.01
C GLY A 20 -1.44 -5.17 13.32
N CYS A 21 -2.19 -4.39 12.53
CA CYS A 21 -3.33 -4.87 11.77
C CYS A 21 -2.93 -5.93 10.73
N LEU A 22 -1.90 -5.64 9.92
CA LEU A 22 -1.40 -6.55 8.88
C LEU A 22 -0.89 -7.87 9.46
N ARG A 23 -0.25 -7.85 10.64
CA ARG A 23 0.11 -9.08 11.36
C ARG A 23 -1.12 -9.82 11.89
N GLY A 24 -2.10 -9.11 12.44
CA GLY A 24 -3.37 -9.70 12.88
C GLY A 24 -4.10 -10.42 11.74
N CYS A 25 -4.03 -9.87 10.53
CA CYS A 25 -4.58 -10.45 9.30
C CYS A 25 -3.67 -11.52 8.65
N LYS A 26 -2.50 -11.82 9.23
CA LYS A 26 -1.50 -12.77 8.70
C LYS A 26 -0.97 -12.44 7.29
N LEU A 27 -0.98 -11.17 6.92
CA LEU A 27 -0.46 -10.68 5.64
C LEU A 27 1.04 -10.40 5.70
N VAL A 28 1.50 -9.95 6.86
CA VAL A 28 2.91 -9.63 7.14
C VAL A 28 3.32 -10.38 8.39
N ASP A 29 4.58 -10.80 8.43
CA ASP A 29 5.23 -11.32 9.62
C ASP A 29 6.57 -10.60 9.84
N TYR A 30 7.24 -10.88 10.95
CA TYR A 30 8.48 -10.21 11.32
C TYR A 30 9.49 -11.17 11.94
N ARG A 31 10.76 -10.84 11.73
CA ARG A 31 11.89 -11.46 12.40
C ARG A 31 12.57 -10.42 13.28
N ALA A 32 12.75 -10.74 14.56
CA ALA A 32 13.58 -9.95 15.45
C ALA A 32 15.06 -10.29 15.20
N GLU A 33 15.87 -9.28 14.95
CA GLU A 33 17.32 -9.39 14.77
C GLU A 33 17.99 -8.34 15.67
N GLY A 34 18.42 -8.78 16.85
CA GLY A 34 18.97 -7.91 17.89
C GLY A 34 17.93 -6.89 18.38
N ARG A 35 18.23 -5.59 18.18
CA ARG A 35 17.34 -4.47 18.56
C ARG A 35 16.41 -4.03 17.42
N GLN A 36 16.48 -4.70 16.28
CA GLN A 36 15.71 -4.36 15.09
C GLN A 36 14.69 -5.46 14.78
N SER A 37 13.57 -5.06 14.19
CA SER A 37 12.55 -5.97 13.67
C SER A 37 12.44 -5.77 12.17
N PHE A 38 12.72 -6.84 11.42
CA PHE A 38 12.55 -6.90 9.98
C PHE A 38 11.19 -7.47 9.64
N TYR A 39 10.43 -6.79 8.79
CA TYR A 39 9.09 -7.21 8.39
C TYR A 39 9.14 -7.79 6.98
N PHE A 40 8.38 -8.85 6.73
CA PHE A 40 8.29 -9.51 5.42
C PHE A 40 6.85 -9.93 5.13
N ILE A 41 6.50 -10.05 3.86
CA ILE A 41 5.19 -10.55 3.44
C ILE A 41 5.13 -12.06 3.72
N ALA A 42 4.14 -12.49 4.49
CA ALA A 42 4.00 -13.88 4.91
C ALA A 42 3.33 -14.74 3.83
N THR A 43 2.48 -14.15 2.99
CA THR A 43 1.66 -14.86 2.01
C THR A 43 2.09 -14.58 0.57
N PRO A 44 2.48 -15.61 -0.21
CA PRO A 44 2.84 -15.43 -1.61
C PRO A 44 1.68 -14.92 -2.47
N GLU A 45 0.43 -15.22 -2.09
CA GLU A 45 -0.78 -14.75 -2.76
C GLU A 45 -0.89 -13.21 -2.71
N LEU A 46 -0.54 -12.59 -1.58
CA LEU A 46 -0.55 -11.13 -1.47
C LEU A 46 0.46 -10.51 -2.42
N LEU A 47 1.65 -11.10 -2.53
CA LEU A 47 2.69 -10.61 -3.44
C LEU A 47 2.25 -10.73 -4.90
N ASN A 48 1.53 -11.79 -5.26
CA ASN A 48 0.94 -11.93 -6.60
C ASN A 48 -0.16 -10.90 -6.86
N LEU A 49 -0.99 -10.59 -5.86
CA LEU A 49 -2.01 -9.55 -5.95
C LEU A 49 -1.38 -8.17 -6.16
N LEU A 50 -0.38 -7.81 -5.36
CA LEU A 50 0.34 -6.54 -5.50
C LEU A 50 1.00 -6.41 -6.87
N ARG A 51 1.67 -7.46 -7.34
CA ARG A 51 2.25 -7.50 -8.70
C ARG A 51 1.19 -7.37 -9.79
N SER A 52 0.00 -7.92 -9.59
CA SER A 52 -1.10 -7.79 -10.55
C SER A 52 -1.64 -6.37 -10.57
N ALA A 53 -1.75 -5.72 -9.40
CA ALA A 53 -2.10 -4.31 -9.28
C ALA A 53 -1.06 -3.43 -9.98
N GLU A 54 0.24 -3.66 -9.77
CA GLU A 54 1.32 -2.94 -10.46
C GLU A 54 1.20 -3.06 -11.99
N ARG A 55 0.89 -4.26 -12.50
CA ARG A 55 0.68 -4.46 -13.95
C ARG A 55 -0.53 -3.66 -14.47
N LEU A 56 -1.62 -3.61 -13.72
CA LEU A 56 -2.79 -2.80 -14.07
C LEU A 56 -2.48 -1.30 -14.03
N LEU A 57 -1.72 -0.84 -13.04
CA LEU A 57 -1.28 0.55 -12.94
C LEU A 57 -0.35 0.94 -14.09
N ALA A 58 0.55 0.04 -14.49
CA ALA A 58 1.42 0.22 -15.64
C ALA A 58 0.63 0.24 -16.95
N ALA A 59 -0.38 -0.62 -17.10
CA ALA A 59 -1.23 -0.65 -18.28
C ALA A 59 -2.16 0.57 -18.41
N THR A 60 -2.54 1.17 -17.28
CA THR A 60 -3.40 2.36 -17.22
C THR A 60 -2.61 3.68 -17.20
N ASP A 61 -1.30 3.64 -17.43
CA ASP A 61 -0.40 4.80 -17.47
C ASP A 61 -0.59 5.76 -16.28
N GLN A 62 -0.66 5.19 -15.07
CA GLN A 62 -0.87 5.93 -13.82
C GLN A 62 -2.20 6.71 -13.71
N ALA A 63 -3.23 6.42 -14.52
CA ALA A 63 -4.55 7.05 -14.38
C ALA A 63 -5.13 6.96 -12.95
N VAL A 64 -4.75 5.93 -12.18
CA VAL A 64 -5.13 5.77 -10.77
C VAL A 64 -4.28 6.64 -9.82
N ALA A 65 -3.02 6.95 -10.16
CA ALA A 65 -2.20 7.87 -9.35
C ALA A 65 -2.72 9.32 -9.43
N LEU A 66 -3.37 9.66 -10.55
CA LEU A 66 -4.09 10.92 -10.76
C LEU A 66 -5.55 10.84 -10.32
N CYS A 67 -5.99 9.70 -9.78
CA CYS A 67 -7.36 9.57 -9.31
C CYS A 67 -7.55 10.51 -8.12
N PRO A 68 -8.53 11.43 -8.15
CA PRO A 68 -8.76 12.35 -7.04
C PRO A 68 -9.15 11.62 -5.73
N THR A 69 -9.59 10.36 -5.81
CA THR A 69 -10.00 9.56 -4.65
C THR A 69 -8.89 8.67 -4.07
N TYR A 70 -7.98 8.15 -4.89
CA TYR A 70 -6.96 7.16 -4.49
C TYR A 70 -5.54 7.54 -4.91
N GLY A 71 -5.39 8.68 -5.57
CA GLY A 71 -4.13 9.18 -6.07
C GLY A 71 -3.17 9.55 -4.94
N ILE A 72 -1.90 9.71 -5.32
CA ILE A 72 -0.81 10.03 -4.39
C ILE A 72 -0.98 11.40 -3.71
N ASP A 73 -1.85 12.26 -4.25
CA ASP A 73 -2.22 13.57 -3.71
C ASP A 73 -3.55 13.56 -2.91
N GLY A 74 -4.25 12.42 -2.83
CA GLY A 74 -5.60 12.27 -2.23
C GLY A 74 -5.63 12.23 -0.70
N GLY A 75 -4.69 12.91 -0.04
CA GLY A 75 -4.81 13.24 1.38
C GLY A 75 -5.67 14.50 1.51
N GLU A 76 -6.92 14.32 1.94
CA GLU A 76 -7.94 15.36 2.17
C GLU A 76 -8.77 15.70 0.93
N ASP A 77 -9.74 14.83 0.57
CA ASP A 77 -11.15 15.19 0.38
C ASP A 77 -11.97 13.99 -0.13
N VAL A 78 -13.00 13.61 0.63
CA VAL A 78 -13.90 12.50 0.31
C VAL A 78 -14.90 12.94 -0.77
N GLY A 79 -14.66 12.59 -2.04
CA GLY A 79 -15.56 12.95 -3.14
C GLY A 79 -15.35 12.19 -4.45
N ALA A 80 -16.19 11.18 -4.67
CA ALA A 80 -16.61 10.50 -5.91
C ALA A 80 -15.71 10.51 -7.18
N CYS A 81 -15.31 9.31 -7.62
CA CYS A 81 -15.01 9.04 -9.02
C CYS A 81 -16.24 9.32 -9.89
N ALA A 82 -16.27 10.45 -10.59
CA ALA A 82 -17.23 10.70 -11.65
C ALA A 82 -16.88 9.83 -12.86
N ASN A 83 -17.89 9.09 -13.33
CA ASN A 83 -17.86 8.14 -14.44
C ASN A 83 -17.13 8.68 -15.68
N GLY A 84 -16.17 7.91 -16.22
CA GLY A 84 -15.56 8.28 -17.51
C GLY A 84 -14.33 7.49 -18.00
N ALA A 85 -13.81 6.48 -17.29
CA ALA A 85 -12.76 5.62 -17.87
C ALA A 85 -13.41 4.42 -18.56
N GLU A 86 -13.79 4.59 -19.82
CA GLU A 86 -14.11 3.46 -20.71
C GLU A 86 -12.88 2.55 -20.78
N VAL A 87 -12.91 1.46 -20.01
CA VAL A 87 -12.00 0.32 -20.18
C VAL A 87 -12.38 -0.34 -21.49
N ARG A 88 -11.75 0.08 -22.58
CA ARG A 88 -11.84 -0.62 -23.85
C ARG A 88 -10.89 -1.83 -23.79
N ALA A 89 -11.50 -3.01 -23.89
CA ALA A 89 -10.82 -4.31 -23.93
C ALA A 89 -9.88 -4.46 -25.12
#